data_AF-A0AAE9F042-F1
#
_entry.id   AF-A0AAE9F042-F1
#
_cell.length_a   1.000
_cell.length_b   1.000
_cell.length_c   1.000
_cell.angle_alpha   90.00
_cell.angle_beta   90.00
_cell.angle_gamma   90.00
#
_symmetry.space_group_name_H-M   'P 1'
#
loop_
_entity.id
_entity.type
_entity.pdbx_description
1 polymer ?
#
loop_
_entity_poly.entity_id
_entity_poly.type
_entity_poly.pdbx_seq_one_letter_code
_entity_poly.pdbx_strand_id
1 'polypeptide(L)'
;MADFNQIVYVLMPVSLVGAVLNWSSFYSIRKLASFNHSFGVLSANQALADAMHSTVFLLYFCPMLLLDQPTMKHYSHICGYLLLLAYELSVLTHLAISLNRFISVWFPLFYERAFSVRKTKVFIFVLWMYNATSATVLYENFCHFYFDDKIGFLTFSNSDLCSFIGWYGDFLKNCFYVSIVICLDVLTVYGVRRLSKKLQSGMTDAALKKMSSRDRRFLKQTLIQGFVFMLELVTYFVVPTYFTNDWIVFFGTSFAWVTTHRDNMQSRDP
;
A
#
# COMPACT_ATOMS: atom_id res chain seq x y z
N MET A 1 21.86 7.93 -19.50
CA MET A 1 20.46 8.26 -19.80
C MET A 1 19.80 7.07 -20.44
N ALA A 2 19.14 6.25 -19.63
CA ALA A 2 17.97 5.53 -20.13
C ALA A 2 17.07 6.56 -20.82
N ASP A 3 16.64 6.31 -22.05
CA ASP A 3 15.71 7.23 -22.70
C ASP A 3 14.42 7.23 -21.86
N PHE A 4 13.92 8.40 -21.44
CA PHE A 4 12.69 8.51 -20.63
C PHE A 4 11.54 7.74 -21.28
N ASN A 5 11.54 7.64 -22.62
CA ASN A 5 10.62 6.80 -23.36
C ASN A 5 10.66 5.33 -22.93
N GLN A 6 11.85 4.75 -22.75
CA GLN A 6 12.02 3.35 -22.32
C GLN A 6 11.50 3.11 -20.89
N ILE A 7 11.72 4.08 -19.98
CA ILE A 7 11.16 4.06 -18.62
C ILE A 7 9.63 3.99 -18.67
N VAL A 8 8.99 4.84 -19.49
CA VAL A 8 7.53 4.86 -19.54
C VAL A 8 6.95 3.63 -20.24
N TYR A 9 7.62 3.07 -21.25
CA TYR A 9 7.17 1.81 -21.86
C TYR A 9 7.09 0.66 -20.84
N VAL A 10 7.91 0.70 -19.79
CA VAL A 10 7.80 -0.25 -18.67
C VAL A 10 6.72 0.20 -17.69
N LEU A 11 6.70 1.47 -17.28
CA LEU A 11 5.83 1.95 -16.19
C LEU A 11 4.34 2.05 -16.59
N MET A 12 4.02 2.33 -17.84
CA MET A 12 2.65 2.50 -18.30
C MET A 12 1.83 1.19 -18.25
N PRO A 13 2.30 0.05 -18.83
CA PRO A 13 1.63 -1.24 -18.66
C PRO A 13 1.50 -1.62 -17.19
N VAL A 14 2.51 -1.30 -16.40
CA VAL A 14 2.55 -1.58 -14.97
C VAL A 14 1.43 -0.86 -14.23
N SER A 15 1.32 0.44 -14.45
CA SER A 15 0.33 1.32 -13.84
C SER A 15 -1.09 1.00 -14.34
N LEU A 16 -1.24 0.65 -15.62
CA LEU A 16 -2.53 0.23 -16.20
C LEU A 16 -3.06 -1.03 -15.54
N VAL A 17 -2.24 -2.08 -15.44
CA VAL A 17 -2.62 -3.33 -14.78
C VAL A 17 -2.96 -3.07 -13.31
N GLY A 18 -2.13 -2.27 -12.61
CA GLY A 18 -2.39 -1.89 -11.22
C GLY A 18 -3.74 -1.17 -11.05
N ALA A 19 -4.03 -0.18 -11.90
CA ALA A 19 -5.28 0.57 -11.85
C ALA A 19 -6.49 -0.34 -12.12
N VAL A 20 -6.45 -1.14 -13.18
CA VAL A 20 -7.55 -2.05 -13.55
C VAL A 20 -7.83 -3.07 -12.44
N LEU A 21 -6.80 -3.72 -11.90
CA LEU A 21 -6.97 -4.73 -10.86
C LEU A 21 -7.54 -4.12 -9.57
N ASN A 22 -6.94 -3.03 -9.08
CA ASN A 22 -7.37 -2.42 -7.83
C ASN A 22 -8.79 -1.81 -7.91
N TRP A 23 -9.15 -1.15 -9.03
CA TRP A 23 -10.53 -0.68 -9.24
C TRP A 23 -11.53 -1.83 -9.33
N SER A 24 -11.16 -2.93 -9.99
CA SER A 24 -12.00 -4.13 -10.07
C SER A 24 -12.20 -4.80 -8.71
N SER A 25 -11.14 -4.88 -7.91
CA SER A 25 -11.19 -5.38 -6.53
C SER A 25 -12.05 -4.49 -5.64
N PHE A 26 -11.88 -3.17 -5.71
CA PHE A 26 -12.72 -2.22 -4.98
C PHE A 26 -14.20 -2.41 -5.32
N TYR A 27 -14.54 -2.47 -6.62
CA TYR A 27 -15.91 -2.71 -7.08
C TYR A 27 -16.45 -4.06 -6.58
N SER A 28 -15.66 -5.13 -6.71
CA SER A 28 -16.06 -6.48 -6.34
C SER A 28 -16.34 -6.61 -4.84
N ILE A 29 -15.43 -6.10 -3.99
CA ILE A 29 -15.59 -6.14 -2.53
C ILE A 29 -16.81 -5.33 -2.09
N ARG A 30 -17.09 -4.19 -2.74
CA ARG A 30 -18.26 -3.35 -2.44
C ARG A 30 -19.58 -3.99 -2.82
N LYS A 31 -19.60 -4.83 -3.85
CA LYS A 31 -20.81 -5.47 -4.39
C LYS A 31 -21.16 -6.79 -3.69
N LEU A 32 -20.14 -7.55 -3.27
CA LEU A 32 -20.34 -8.87 -2.69
C LEU A 32 -20.81 -8.79 -1.24
N ALA A 33 -22.00 -9.34 -0.97
CA ALA A 33 -22.57 -9.38 0.39
C ALA A 33 -21.69 -10.15 1.40
N SER A 34 -20.89 -11.10 0.93
CA SER A 34 -19.93 -11.85 1.76
C SER A 34 -18.84 -10.96 2.40
N PHE A 35 -18.63 -9.75 1.89
CA PHE A 35 -17.67 -8.77 2.40
C PHE A 35 -18.33 -7.69 3.29
N ASN A 36 -19.60 -7.84 3.65
CA ASN A 36 -20.33 -6.88 4.49
C ASN A 36 -19.98 -7.00 5.99
N HIS A 37 -18.69 -6.93 6.30
CA HIS A 37 -18.13 -6.96 7.65
C HIS A 37 -16.89 -6.06 7.72
N SER A 38 -16.39 -5.75 8.92
CA SER A 38 -15.32 -4.77 9.12
C SER A 38 -14.07 -5.03 8.28
N PHE A 39 -13.60 -6.27 8.21
CA PHE A 39 -12.46 -6.64 7.34
C PHE A 39 -12.72 -6.34 5.85
N GLY A 40 -13.92 -6.61 5.34
CA GLY A 40 -14.25 -6.33 3.94
C GLY A 40 -14.30 -4.83 3.62
N VAL A 41 -14.83 -4.02 4.54
CA VAL A 41 -14.84 -2.55 4.39
C VAL A 41 -13.41 -1.98 4.38
N LEU A 42 -12.53 -2.47 5.27
CA LEU A 42 -11.12 -2.07 5.28
C LEU A 42 -10.39 -2.50 4.01
N SER A 43 -10.65 -3.72 3.52
CA SER A 43 -10.06 -4.24 2.27
C SER A 43 -10.50 -3.43 1.06
N ALA A 44 -11.75 -2.94 1.02
CA ALA A 44 -12.20 -2.02 -0.01
C ALA A 44 -11.43 -0.68 0.07
N ASN A 45 -11.20 -0.14 1.26
CA ASN A 45 -10.41 1.10 1.41
C ASN A 45 -8.97 0.92 0.94
N GLN A 46 -8.37 -0.25 1.20
CA GLN A 46 -7.03 -0.60 0.71
C GLN A 46 -6.99 -0.58 -0.82
N ALA A 47 -7.90 -1.32 -1.46
CA ALA A 47 -8.00 -1.37 -2.92
C ALA A 47 -8.26 0.02 -3.53
N LEU A 48 -9.02 0.88 -2.85
CA LEU A 48 -9.23 2.27 -3.28
C LEU A 48 -7.93 3.09 -3.24
N ALA A 49 -7.15 3.00 -2.16
CA ALA A 49 -5.88 3.69 -2.03
C ALA A 49 -4.89 3.24 -3.12
N ASP A 50 -4.74 1.92 -3.30
CA ASP A 50 -3.85 1.33 -4.29
C ASP A 50 -4.30 1.64 -5.74
N ALA A 51 -5.62 1.74 -5.97
CA ALA A 51 -6.20 2.19 -7.24
C ALA A 51 -5.88 3.66 -7.53
N MET A 52 -6.04 4.54 -6.53
CA MET A 52 -5.70 5.96 -6.66
C MET A 52 -4.22 6.13 -7.02
N HIS A 53 -3.34 5.45 -6.28
CA HIS A 53 -1.90 5.47 -6.52
C HIS A 53 -1.55 5.08 -7.97
N SER A 54 -2.04 3.91 -8.41
CA SER A 54 -1.80 3.41 -9.78
C SER A 54 -2.40 4.32 -10.86
N THR A 55 -3.55 4.96 -10.57
CA THR A 55 -4.23 5.86 -11.50
C THR A 55 -3.47 7.17 -11.68
N VAL A 56 -2.89 7.73 -10.61
CA VAL A 56 -2.06 8.95 -10.70
C VAL A 56 -0.80 8.68 -11.54
N PHE A 57 -0.16 7.53 -11.35
CA PHE A 57 0.94 7.13 -12.22
C PHE A 57 0.52 7.00 -13.69
N LEU A 58 -0.61 6.33 -13.96
CA LEU A 58 -1.11 6.09 -15.31
C LEU A 58 -1.53 7.37 -16.04
N LEU A 59 -2.24 8.27 -15.36
CA LEU A 59 -2.91 9.43 -15.98
C LEU A 59 -2.13 10.74 -15.85
N TYR A 60 -1.21 10.85 -14.89
CA TYR A 60 -0.39 12.04 -14.71
C TYR A 60 1.08 11.76 -15.00
N PHE A 61 1.71 10.84 -14.26
CA PHE A 61 3.16 10.65 -14.33
C PHE A 61 3.62 10.12 -15.69
N CYS A 62 2.97 9.07 -16.21
CA CYS A 62 3.33 8.50 -17.51
C CYS A 62 3.14 9.50 -18.68
N PRO A 63 2.00 10.21 -18.81
CA PRO A 63 1.84 11.22 -19.86
C PRO A 63 2.80 12.40 -19.75
N MET A 64 3.09 12.85 -18.51
CA MET A 64 4.08 13.91 -18.26
C MET A 64 5.44 13.57 -18.86
N LEU A 65 5.90 12.32 -18.68
CA LEU A 65 7.17 11.85 -19.19
C LEU A 65 7.15 11.54 -20.70
N LEU A 66 6.10 10.89 -21.22
CA LEU A 66 6.00 10.54 -22.63
C LEU A 66 5.91 11.76 -23.56
N LEU A 67 5.19 12.78 -23.11
CA LEU A 67 4.96 13.99 -23.90
C LEU A 67 6.01 15.07 -23.60
N ASP A 68 6.94 14.80 -22.69
CA ASP A 68 7.91 15.76 -22.15
C ASP A 68 7.24 17.10 -21.81
N GLN A 69 6.07 17.05 -21.16
CA GLN A 69 5.17 18.21 -21.11
C GLN A 69 5.61 19.18 -19.99
N PRO A 70 6.03 20.42 -20.33
CA PRO A 70 6.67 21.33 -19.36
C PRO A 70 5.72 21.85 -18.27
N THR A 71 4.45 22.09 -18.58
CA THR A 71 3.41 22.49 -17.63
C THR A 71 3.13 21.39 -16.61
N MET A 72 3.04 20.13 -17.05
CA MET A 72 2.83 18.99 -16.13
C MET A 72 4.03 18.79 -15.21
N LYS A 73 5.25 18.98 -15.72
CA LYS A 73 6.49 18.97 -14.92
C LYS A 73 6.53 20.12 -13.91
N HIS A 74 6.11 21.32 -14.32
CA HIS A 74 6.01 22.47 -13.41
C HIS A 74 5.04 22.22 -12.25
N TYR A 75 3.90 21.58 -12.51
CA TYR A 75 2.93 21.18 -11.48
C TYR A 75 3.15 19.75 -10.94
N SER A 76 4.34 19.16 -11.12
CA SER A 76 4.62 17.78 -10.69
C SER A 76 4.53 17.58 -9.19
N HIS A 77 4.62 18.65 -8.39
CA HIS A 77 4.37 18.60 -6.95
C HIS A 77 2.96 18.09 -6.60
N ILE A 78 1.95 18.45 -7.39
CA ILE A 78 0.56 17.97 -7.21
C ILE A 78 0.49 16.46 -7.44
N CYS A 79 1.18 15.97 -8.47
CA CYS A 79 1.28 14.53 -8.74
C CYS A 79 1.95 13.81 -7.56
N GLY A 80 3.09 14.32 -7.10
CA GLY A 80 3.80 13.74 -5.98
C GLY A 80 2.99 13.76 -4.67
N TYR A 81 2.28 14.84 -4.39
CA TYR A 81 1.36 14.94 -3.25
C TYR A 81 0.25 13.89 -3.32
N LEU A 82 -0.42 13.73 -4.47
CA LEU A 82 -1.47 12.73 -4.64
C LEU A 82 -0.94 11.30 -4.49
N LEU A 83 0.28 11.02 -4.96
CA LEU A 83 0.95 9.74 -4.79
C LEU A 83 1.25 9.46 -3.32
N LEU A 84 1.87 10.41 -2.60
CA LEU A 84 2.16 10.28 -1.18
C LEU A 84 0.87 10.14 -0.35
N LEU A 85 -0.17 10.92 -0.67
CA LEU A 85 -1.46 10.82 0.00
C LEU A 85 -2.05 9.40 -0.14
N ALA A 86 -2.03 8.83 -1.34
CA ALA A 86 -2.53 7.48 -1.60
C ALA A 86 -1.65 6.40 -0.94
N TYR A 87 -0.34 6.57 -0.98
CA TYR A 87 0.65 5.69 -0.36
C TYR A 87 0.47 5.61 1.16
N GLU A 88 0.45 6.76 1.83
CA GLU A 88 0.28 6.86 3.28
C GLU A 88 -1.09 6.28 3.72
N LEU A 89 -2.13 6.55 2.94
CA LEU A 89 -3.44 5.97 3.16
C LEU A 89 -3.40 4.44 3.07
N SER A 90 -2.66 3.90 2.10
CA SER A 90 -2.45 2.47 1.91
C SER A 90 -1.74 1.86 3.13
N VAL A 91 -0.63 2.45 3.59
CA VAL A 91 0.11 1.97 4.78
C VAL A 91 -0.76 1.98 6.03
N LEU A 92 -1.47 3.09 6.30
CA LEU A 92 -2.35 3.20 7.46
C LEU A 92 -3.53 2.21 7.40
N THR A 93 -4.08 1.98 6.20
CA THR A 93 -5.16 1.02 6.01
C THR A 93 -4.67 -0.42 6.22
N HIS A 94 -3.47 -0.74 5.74
CA HIS A 94 -2.84 -2.04 5.96
C HIS A 94 -2.65 -2.30 7.46
N LEU A 95 -2.13 -1.32 8.21
CA LEU A 95 -2.02 -1.39 9.67
C LEU A 95 -3.38 -1.67 10.33
N ALA A 96 -4.43 -0.96 9.92
CA ALA A 96 -5.78 -1.18 10.42
C ALA A 96 -6.31 -2.59 10.10
N ILE A 97 -6.00 -3.13 8.92
CA ILE A 97 -6.35 -4.49 8.52
C ILE A 97 -5.65 -5.51 9.42
N SER A 98 -4.34 -5.39 9.63
CA SER A 98 -3.56 -6.31 10.46
C SER A 98 -4.02 -6.28 11.92
N LEU A 99 -4.31 -5.09 12.46
CA LEU A 99 -4.92 -4.94 13.79
C LEU A 99 -6.29 -5.61 13.87
N ASN A 100 -7.17 -5.38 12.89
CA ASN A 100 -8.49 -5.97 12.84
C ASN A 100 -8.42 -7.51 12.88
N ARG A 101 -7.53 -8.12 12.08
CA ARG A 101 -7.34 -9.58 12.06
C ARG A 101 -6.74 -10.10 13.36
N PHE A 102 -5.72 -9.42 13.89
CA PHE A 102 -5.11 -9.80 15.16
C PHE A 102 -6.16 -9.84 16.28
N ILE A 103 -6.97 -8.78 16.40
CA ILE A 103 -8.02 -8.71 17.41
C ILE A 103 -9.08 -9.79 17.20
N SER A 104 -9.48 -10.08 15.95
CA SER A 104 -10.47 -11.13 15.67
C SER A 104 -10.02 -12.52 16.14
N VAL A 105 -8.71 -12.80 16.10
CA VAL A 105 -8.15 -14.11 16.44
C VAL A 105 -7.87 -14.22 17.94
N TRP A 106 -7.26 -13.18 18.53
CA TRP A 106 -6.79 -13.22 19.91
C TRP A 106 -7.83 -12.74 20.94
N PHE A 107 -8.75 -11.89 20.52
CA PHE A 107 -9.75 -11.27 21.40
C PHE A 107 -11.16 -11.29 20.77
N PRO A 108 -11.72 -12.47 20.42
CA PRO A 108 -12.97 -12.58 19.67
C PRO A 108 -14.18 -11.93 20.38
N LEU A 109 -14.29 -12.06 21.71
CA LEU A 109 -15.38 -11.44 22.47
C LEU A 109 -15.30 -9.90 22.53
N PHE A 110 -14.10 -9.35 22.44
CA PHE A 110 -13.90 -7.91 22.30
C PHE A 110 -14.22 -7.47 20.87
N TYR A 111 -13.79 -8.26 19.88
CA TYR A 111 -14.02 -7.99 18.46
C TYR A 111 -15.50 -7.77 18.15
N GLU A 112 -16.37 -8.69 18.56
CA GLU A 112 -17.83 -8.61 18.34
C GLU A 112 -18.48 -7.33 18.92
N ARG A 113 -17.92 -6.77 20.00
CA ARG A 113 -18.42 -5.54 20.62
C ARG A 113 -17.81 -4.27 20.00
N ALA A 114 -16.53 -4.34 19.66
CA ALA A 114 -15.75 -3.20 19.21
C ALA A 114 -15.93 -2.92 17.72
N PHE A 115 -15.99 -3.95 16.88
CA PHE A 115 -16.01 -3.83 15.42
C PHE A 115 -17.41 -4.02 14.86
N SER A 116 -17.85 -3.04 14.06
CA SER A 116 -19.04 -3.16 13.22
C SER A 116 -18.83 -2.36 11.95
N VAL A 117 -19.59 -2.67 10.89
CA VAL A 117 -19.48 -1.97 9.60
C VAL A 117 -19.61 -0.45 9.76
N ARG A 118 -20.54 0.02 10.59
CA ARG A 118 -20.73 1.46 10.84
C ARG A 118 -19.53 2.09 11.54
N LYS A 119 -19.02 1.46 12.60
CA LYS A 119 -17.84 1.96 13.34
C LYS A 119 -16.60 1.95 12.44
N THR A 120 -16.42 0.91 11.63
CA THR A 120 -15.30 0.82 10.68
C THR A 120 -15.35 1.90 9.62
N LYS A 121 -16.54 2.25 9.08
CA LYS A 121 -16.67 3.37 8.13
C LYS A 121 -16.30 4.72 8.77
N VAL A 122 -16.73 4.96 10.01
CA VAL A 122 -16.34 6.16 10.76
C VAL A 122 -14.84 6.19 11.01
N PHE A 123 -14.24 5.07 11.40
CA PHE A 123 -12.80 4.94 11.59
C PHE A 123 -12.02 5.24 10.31
N ILE A 124 -12.44 4.69 9.16
CA ILE A 124 -11.83 4.99 7.85
C ILE A 124 -11.93 6.48 7.55
N PHE A 125 -13.08 7.12 7.78
CA PHE A 125 -13.23 8.55 7.56
C PHE A 125 -12.25 9.37 8.42
N VAL A 126 -12.09 9.04 9.70
CA VAL A 126 -11.10 9.68 10.57
C VAL A 126 -9.67 9.48 10.06
N LEU A 127 -9.35 8.27 9.61
CA LEU A 127 -8.04 7.92 9.03
C LEU A 127 -7.75 8.76 7.78
N TRP A 128 -8.72 8.93 6.89
CA TRP A 128 -8.61 9.81 5.73
C TRP A 128 -8.37 11.27 6.11
N MET A 129 -9.12 11.80 7.08
CA MET A 129 -8.95 13.18 7.55
C MET A 129 -7.57 13.41 8.17
N TYR A 130 -7.12 12.47 9.01
CA TYR A 130 -5.77 12.49 9.58
C TYR A 130 -4.72 12.48 8.48
N ASN A 131 -4.79 11.53 7.55
CA ASN A 131 -3.84 11.38 6.45
C ASN A 131 -3.79 12.62 5.54
N ALA A 132 -4.95 13.14 5.13
CA ALA A 132 -5.04 14.32 4.30
C ALA A 132 -4.43 15.54 5.00
N THR A 133 -4.71 15.71 6.30
CA THR A 133 -4.14 16.81 7.08
C THR A 133 -2.62 16.67 7.21
N SER A 134 -2.12 15.49 7.60
CA SER A 134 -0.69 15.27 7.77
C SER A 134 0.08 15.39 6.45
N ALA A 135 -0.44 14.80 5.37
CA ALA A 135 0.16 14.87 4.05
C ALA A 135 0.18 16.30 3.52
N THR A 136 -0.91 17.07 3.67
CA THR A 136 -0.95 18.47 3.23
C THR A 136 0.07 19.32 3.99
N VAL A 137 0.14 19.16 5.32
CA VAL A 137 1.08 19.92 6.14
C VAL A 137 2.52 19.60 5.76
N LEU A 138 2.87 18.32 5.64
CA LEU A 138 4.25 17.92 5.34
C LEU A 138 4.65 18.17 3.89
N TYR A 139 3.76 17.84 2.93
CA TYR A 139 4.11 17.70 1.52
C TYR A 139 3.62 18.85 0.61
N GLU A 140 2.84 19.79 1.15
CA GLU A 140 2.43 21.01 0.43
C GLU A 140 2.80 22.29 1.18
N ASN A 141 2.64 22.33 2.51
CA ASN A 141 2.98 23.53 3.28
C ASN A 141 4.46 23.64 3.63
N PHE A 142 5.10 22.53 4.00
CA PHE A 142 6.53 22.52 4.36
C PHE A 142 7.44 22.21 3.18
N CYS A 143 7.17 21.13 2.44
CA CYS A 143 8.09 20.60 1.45
C CYS A 143 7.37 19.96 0.26
N HIS A 144 7.70 20.34 -0.97
CA HIS A 144 7.10 19.68 -2.13
C HIS A 144 7.82 18.39 -2.49
N PHE A 145 7.04 17.39 -2.90
CA PHE A 145 7.51 16.16 -3.53
C PHE A 145 7.24 16.22 -5.03
N TYR A 146 8.28 16.42 -5.84
CA TYR A 146 8.15 16.86 -7.23
C TYR A 146 9.09 16.07 -8.13
N PHE A 147 8.88 16.18 -9.44
CA PHE A 147 9.72 15.48 -10.42
C PHE A 147 11.00 16.28 -10.70
N ASP A 148 12.15 15.66 -10.51
CA ASP A 148 13.46 16.26 -10.82
C ASP A 148 14.02 15.66 -12.12
N ASP A 149 14.11 16.50 -13.16
CA ASP A 149 14.62 16.14 -14.48
C ASP A 149 16.08 15.63 -14.46
N LYS A 150 16.90 16.01 -13.47
CA LYS A 150 18.31 15.62 -13.39
C LYS A 150 18.50 14.17 -12.99
N ILE A 151 17.62 13.68 -12.13
CA ILE A 151 17.68 12.33 -11.56
C ILE A 151 16.59 11.40 -12.13
N GLY A 152 15.56 11.97 -12.75
CA GLY A 152 14.53 11.22 -13.48
C GLY A 152 13.50 10.51 -12.61
N PHE A 153 13.31 10.95 -11.36
CA PHE A 153 12.30 10.41 -10.44
C PHE A 153 11.73 11.49 -9.51
N LEU A 154 10.67 11.15 -8.76
CA LEU A 154 10.05 12.06 -7.78
C LEU A 154 10.88 12.14 -6.50
N THR A 155 11.25 13.34 -6.08
CA THR A 155 12.03 13.55 -4.87
C THR A 155 11.51 14.72 -4.06
N PHE A 156 11.93 14.79 -2.80
CA PHE A 156 11.66 15.95 -1.95
C PHE A 156 12.50 17.15 -2.39
N SER A 157 11.94 18.34 -2.17
CA SER A 157 12.62 19.62 -2.40
C SER A 157 14.00 19.68 -1.74
N ASN A 158 14.97 20.28 -2.42
CA ASN A 158 16.36 20.36 -1.94
C ASN A 158 16.49 21.38 -0.80
N SER A 159 16.26 20.95 0.43
CA SER A 159 16.56 21.69 1.65
C SER A 159 16.83 20.75 2.83
N ASP A 160 17.50 21.23 3.87
CA ASP A 160 17.76 20.45 5.09
C ASP A 160 16.46 20.03 5.78
N LEU A 161 15.48 20.93 5.82
CA LEU A 161 14.16 20.65 6.39
C LEU A 161 13.43 19.54 5.61
N CYS A 162 13.47 19.58 4.28
CA CYS A 162 12.79 18.59 3.45
C CYS A 162 13.50 17.24 3.45
N SER A 163 14.83 17.23 3.56
CA SER A 163 15.59 16.00 3.79
C SER A 163 15.24 15.38 5.14
N PHE A 164 15.11 16.19 6.18
CA PHE A 164 14.65 15.75 7.50
C PHE A 164 13.22 15.20 7.46
N ILE A 165 12.28 15.89 6.80
CA ILE A 165 10.90 15.44 6.64
C ILE A 165 10.84 14.15 5.83
N GLY A 166 11.57 14.03 4.71
CA GLY A 166 11.62 12.80 3.93
C GLY A 166 12.19 11.63 4.74
N TRP A 167 13.22 11.85 5.57
CA TRP A 167 13.82 10.79 6.35
C TRP A 167 12.97 10.34 7.55
N TYR A 168 12.51 11.29 8.36
CA TYR A 168 11.79 10.98 9.61
C TYR A 168 10.27 10.95 9.43
N GLY A 169 9.75 11.93 8.67
CA GLY A 169 8.32 12.11 8.42
C GLY A 169 7.74 11.15 7.38
N ASP A 170 8.58 10.59 6.49
CA ASP A 170 8.17 9.60 5.49
C ASP A 170 8.85 8.25 5.74
N PHE A 171 10.15 8.11 5.48
CA PHE A 171 10.85 6.83 5.50
C PHE A 171 10.76 6.07 6.83
N LEU A 172 11.25 6.67 7.93
CA LEU A 172 11.32 6.00 9.23
C LEU A 172 9.92 5.72 9.80
N LYS A 173 8.99 6.67 9.63
CA LYS A 173 7.60 6.53 10.02
C LYS A 173 6.95 5.33 9.31
N ASN A 174 7.10 5.23 7.99
CA ASN A 174 6.53 4.12 7.22
C ASN A 174 7.20 2.78 7.55
N CYS A 175 8.53 2.74 7.74
CA CYS A 175 9.23 1.55 8.21
C CYS A 175 8.71 1.07 9.57
N PHE A 176 8.42 2.00 10.49
CA PHE A 176 7.84 1.67 11.79
C PHE A 176 6.44 1.05 11.64
N TYR A 177 5.56 1.64 10.83
CA TYR A 177 4.23 1.07 10.59
C TYR A 177 4.27 -0.30 9.93
N VAL A 178 5.08 -0.48 8.89
CA VAL A 178 5.24 -1.77 8.19
C VAL A 178 5.82 -2.83 9.13
N SER A 179 6.75 -2.45 10.02
CA SER A 179 7.28 -3.38 11.04
C SER A 179 6.17 -3.87 11.99
N ILE A 180 5.30 -2.97 12.44
CA ILE A 180 4.13 -3.35 13.27
C ILE A 180 3.19 -4.27 12.51
N VAL A 181 2.91 -3.99 11.23
CA VAL A 181 2.10 -4.85 10.36
C VAL A 181 2.66 -6.27 10.32
N ILE A 182 3.94 -6.42 10.03
CA ILE A 182 4.61 -7.73 9.97
C ILE A 182 4.49 -8.44 11.32
N CYS A 183 4.75 -7.75 12.43
CA CYS A 183 4.61 -8.34 13.77
C CYS A 183 3.18 -8.83 14.04
N LEU A 184 2.17 -8.00 13.77
CA LEU A 184 0.76 -8.34 13.98
C LEU A 184 0.32 -9.52 13.10
N ASP A 185 0.77 -9.58 11.85
CA ASP A 185 0.44 -10.66 10.94
C ASP A 185 1.09 -11.98 11.37
N VAL A 186 2.35 -11.95 11.83
CA VAL A 186 3.03 -13.13 12.41
C VAL A 186 2.26 -13.63 13.64
N LEU A 187 1.86 -12.74 14.54
CA LEU A 187 1.07 -13.10 15.72
C LEU A 187 -0.31 -13.65 15.34
N THR A 188 -0.96 -13.08 14.33
CA THR A 188 -2.23 -13.57 13.80
C THR A 188 -2.07 -14.98 13.23
N VAL A 189 -1.02 -15.24 12.46
CA VAL A 189 -0.67 -16.57 11.94
C VAL A 189 -0.49 -17.58 13.07
N TYR A 190 0.26 -17.20 14.11
CA TYR A 190 0.47 -18.07 15.25
C TYR A 190 -0.84 -18.39 15.97
N GLY A 191 -1.70 -17.37 16.19
CA GLY A 191 -3.01 -17.52 16.81
C GLY A 191 -3.95 -18.45 16.04
N VAL A 192 -4.04 -18.27 14.72
CA VAL A 192 -4.86 -19.14 13.85
C VAL A 192 -4.36 -20.58 13.90
N ARG A 193 -3.04 -20.81 13.79
CA ARG A 193 -2.47 -22.16 13.88
C ARG A 193 -2.76 -22.84 15.22
N ARG A 194 -2.70 -22.09 16.31
CA ARG A 194 -3.02 -22.58 17.66
C ARG A 194 -4.50 -22.98 17.76
N LEU A 195 -5.39 -22.13 17.25
CA LEU A 195 -6.83 -22.40 17.26
C LEU A 195 -7.20 -23.61 16.38
N SER A 196 -6.64 -23.69 15.16
CA SER A 196 -6.87 -24.83 14.26
C SER A 196 -6.42 -26.15 14.89
N LYS A 197 -5.26 -26.18 15.55
CA LYS A 197 -4.79 -27.38 16.26
C LYS A 197 -5.73 -27.81 17.40
N LYS A 198 -6.31 -26.86 18.13
CA LYS A 198 -7.29 -27.15 19.19
C LYS A 198 -8.62 -27.70 18.65
N LEU A 199 -9.07 -27.21 17.49
CA LEU A 199 -10.32 -27.65 16.86
C LEU A 199 -10.19 -28.98 16.10
N GLN A 200 -8.95 -29.42 15.84
CA GLN A 200 -8.64 -30.67 15.13
C GLN A 200 -9.12 -31.92 15.88
N SER A 201 -9.42 -31.83 17.18
CA SER A 201 -9.97 -32.94 17.97
C SER A 201 -11.47 -33.18 17.80
N GLY A 202 -12.20 -32.34 17.07
CA GLY A 202 -13.69 -32.40 17.03
C GLY A 202 -14.37 -32.26 15.65
N MET A 203 -13.63 -32.12 14.55
CA MET A 203 -14.20 -31.97 13.19
C MET A 203 -13.63 -32.98 12.20
N THR A 204 -14.33 -33.23 11.09
CA THR A 204 -13.88 -34.16 10.02
C THR A 204 -12.63 -33.61 9.31
N ASP A 205 -11.63 -34.48 9.12
CA ASP A 205 -10.29 -34.12 8.61
C ASP A 205 -10.29 -33.34 7.29
N ALA A 206 -11.23 -33.65 6.38
CA ALA A 206 -11.33 -33.01 5.08
C ALA A 206 -11.80 -31.54 5.14
N ALA A 207 -12.77 -31.22 6.01
CA ALA A 207 -13.30 -29.87 6.18
C ALA A 207 -12.30 -28.96 6.90
N LEU A 208 -11.62 -29.48 7.92
CA LEU A 208 -10.51 -28.82 8.63
C LEU A 208 -9.34 -28.50 7.69
N LYS A 209 -8.94 -29.46 6.85
CA LYS A 209 -7.80 -29.32 5.93
C LYS A 209 -8.08 -28.28 4.84
N LYS A 210 -9.32 -28.17 4.34
CA LYS A 210 -9.72 -27.16 3.36
C LYS A 210 -9.75 -25.75 3.97
N MET A 211 -10.33 -25.58 5.17
CA MET A 211 -10.39 -24.29 5.87
C MET A 211 -8.99 -23.80 6.28
N SER A 212 -8.18 -24.68 6.88
CA SER A 212 -6.81 -24.37 7.30
C SER A 212 -5.87 -24.01 6.15
N SER A 213 -6.05 -24.63 4.97
CA SER A 213 -5.19 -24.33 3.81
C SER A 213 -5.49 -22.96 3.19
N ARG A 214 -6.78 -22.57 3.13
CA ARG A 214 -7.22 -21.26 2.63
C ARG A 214 -6.74 -20.13 3.54
N ASP A 215 -6.95 -20.26 4.85
CA ASP A 215 -6.54 -19.26 5.84
C ASP A 215 -5.00 -19.13 5.87
N ARG A 216 -4.28 -20.24 5.74
CA ARG A 216 -2.81 -20.24 5.66
C ARG A 216 -2.27 -19.57 4.40
N ARG A 217 -2.92 -19.78 3.24
CA ARG A 217 -2.51 -19.11 1.99
C ARG A 217 -2.71 -17.61 2.10
N PHE A 218 -3.87 -17.19 2.58
CA PHE A 218 -4.20 -15.79 2.78
C PHE A 218 -3.23 -15.07 3.72
N LEU A 219 -2.87 -15.71 4.83
CA LEU A 219 -1.93 -15.12 5.78
C LEU A 219 -0.48 -15.07 5.26
N LYS A 220 -0.04 -16.08 4.49
CA LYS A 220 1.26 -16.04 3.82
C LYS A 220 1.36 -14.85 2.85
N GLN A 221 0.29 -14.59 2.12
CA GLN A 221 0.22 -13.49 1.17
C GLN A 221 0.40 -12.14 1.86
N THR A 222 -0.20 -11.94 3.04
CA THR A 222 -0.06 -10.68 3.79
C THR A 222 1.35 -10.48 4.34
N LEU A 223 2.00 -11.55 4.84
CA LEU A 223 3.41 -11.48 5.24
C LEU A 223 4.35 -11.11 4.08
N ILE A 224 4.12 -11.71 2.90
CA ILE A 224 4.89 -11.39 1.70
C ILE A 224 4.64 -9.93 1.31
N GLN A 225 3.39 -9.48 1.34
CA GLN A 225 3.04 -8.09 1.03
C GLN A 225 3.73 -7.10 1.98
N GLY A 226 3.74 -7.35 3.29
CA GLY A 226 4.45 -6.52 4.26
C GLY A 226 5.97 -6.47 4.02
N PHE A 227 6.59 -7.60 3.69
CA PHE A 227 8.02 -7.64 3.34
C PHE A 227 8.32 -6.88 2.04
N VAL A 228 7.44 -6.99 1.04
CA VAL A 228 7.55 -6.29 -0.24
C VAL A 228 7.46 -4.77 -0.05
N PHE A 229 6.53 -4.27 0.79
CA PHE A 229 6.48 -2.85 1.16
C PHE A 229 7.76 -2.37 1.88
N MET A 230 8.29 -3.17 2.81
CA MET A 230 9.54 -2.83 3.49
C MET A 230 10.72 -2.75 2.52
N LEU A 231 10.83 -3.74 1.61
CA LEU A 231 11.90 -3.77 0.62
C LEU A 231 11.81 -2.55 -0.29
N GLU A 232 10.62 -2.19 -0.75
CA GLU A 232 10.38 -1.02 -1.59
C GLU A 232 10.78 0.29 -0.90
N LEU A 233 10.37 0.51 0.35
CA LEU A 233 10.80 1.68 1.13
C LEU A 233 12.32 1.78 1.21
N VAL A 234 12.97 0.66 1.55
CA VAL A 234 14.44 0.62 1.65
C VAL A 234 15.07 0.91 0.29
N THR A 235 14.59 0.31 -0.79
CA THR A 235 15.15 0.56 -2.11
C THR A 235 14.94 2.00 -2.56
N TYR A 236 13.79 2.62 -2.24
CA TYR A 236 13.48 3.99 -2.63
C TYR A 236 14.48 5.00 -2.07
N PHE A 237 14.85 4.87 -0.79
CA PHE A 237 15.76 5.81 -0.13
C PHE A 237 17.24 5.41 -0.25
N VAL A 238 17.56 4.12 -0.31
CA VAL A 238 18.95 3.65 -0.32
C VAL A 238 19.53 3.62 -1.74
N VAL A 239 18.80 3.12 -2.74
CA VAL A 239 19.35 2.92 -4.09
C VAL A 239 19.87 4.22 -4.72
N PRO A 240 19.15 5.37 -4.67
CA PRO A 240 19.66 6.61 -5.25
C PRO A 240 20.93 7.17 -4.57
N THR A 241 21.22 6.75 -3.34
CA THR A 241 22.42 7.22 -2.60
C THR A 241 23.70 6.47 -2.97
N TYR A 242 23.57 5.22 -3.46
CA TYR A 242 24.72 4.37 -3.80
C TYR A 242 24.90 4.16 -5.31
N PHE A 243 23.86 4.38 -6.10
CA PHE A 243 23.87 4.12 -7.53
C PHE A 243 23.52 5.37 -8.33
N THR A 244 24.34 5.65 -9.35
CA THR A 244 24.12 6.74 -10.32
C THR A 244 23.55 6.23 -11.64
N ASN A 245 23.37 4.91 -11.79
CA ASN A 245 22.83 4.31 -13.00
C ASN A 245 21.30 4.49 -13.03
N ASP A 246 20.82 5.22 -14.03
CA ASP A 246 19.41 5.58 -14.21
C ASP A 246 18.47 4.36 -14.14
N TRP A 247 18.86 3.22 -14.70
CA TRP A 247 18.04 2.01 -14.68
C TRP A 247 17.96 1.40 -13.29
N ILE A 248 19.07 1.35 -12.57
CA ILE A 248 19.10 0.83 -11.19
C ILE A 248 18.26 1.70 -10.28
N VAL A 249 18.39 3.03 -10.40
CA VAL A 249 17.59 4.00 -9.65
C VAL A 249 16.10 3.87 -10.01
N PHE A 250 15.76 3.79 -11.29
CA PHE A 250 14.40 3.59 -11.75
C PHE A 250 13.76 2.31 -11.18
N PHE A 251 14.48 1.17 -11.26
CA PHE A 251 13.97 -0.10 -10.77
C PHE A 251 13.82 -0.12 -9.24
N GLY A 252 14.73 0.54 -8.51
CA GLY A 252 14.70 0.65 -7.06
C GLY A 252 13.71 1.68 -6.49
N THR A 253 13.22 2.61 -7.32
CA THR A 253 12.30 3.68 -6.92
C THR A 253 10.94 3.51 -7.59
N SER A 254 10.71 4.18 -8.72
CA SER A 254 9.41 4.32 -9.39
C SER A 254 8.81 2.97 -9.80
N PHE A 255 9.63 2.04 -10.32
CA PHE A 255 9.12 0.72 -10.69
C PHE A 255 8.68 -0.08 -9.46
N ALA A 256 9.56 -0.19 -8.46
CA ALA A 256 9.26 -0.89 -7.21
C ALA A 256 7.97 -0.33 -6.61
N TRP A 257 7.86 0.99 -6.51
CA TRP A 257 6.72 1.69 -5.93
C TRP A 257 5.39 1.37 -6.62
N VAL A 258 5.34 1.36 -7.96
CA VAL A 258 4.11 0.97 -8.66
C VAL A 258 3.84 -0.54 -8.53
N THR A 259 4.90 -1.36 -8.53
CA THR A 259 4.73 -2.83 -8.46
C THR A 259 4.22 -3.32 -7.12
N THR A 260 4.58 -2.69 -6.00
CA THR A 260 4.13 -3.07 -4.65
C THR A 260 2.64 -2.81 -4.45
N HIS A 261 2.10 -1.82 -5.15
CA HIS A 261 0.69 -1.44 -5.13
C HIS A 261 -0.16 -2.15 -6.18
N ARG A 262 0.42 -3.07 -6.96
CA ARG A 262 -0.39 -3.96 -7.79
C ARG A 262 -1.04 -5.00 -6.91
N ASP A 263 -2.35 -5.08 -6.99
CA ASP A 263 -3.14 -5.98 -6.17
C ASP A 263 -2.61 -7.41 -6.23
N ASN A 264 -2.18 -7.93 -5.08
CA ASN A 264 -1.77 -9.33 -4.94
C ASN A 264 -2.98 -10.25 -4.73
N MET A 265 -4.23 -9.78 -4.83
CA MET A 265 -5.46 -10.59 -4.67
C MET A 265 -5.69 -11.64 -5.79
N GLN A 266 -4.68 -12.45 -6.12
CA GLN A 266 -4.91 -13.71 -6.81
C GLN A 266 -5.42 -14.78 -5.83
N SER A 267 -6.61 -15.29 -6.16
CA SER A 267 -7.35 -16.41 -5.55
C SER A 267 -8.25 -16.10 -4.35
N ARG A 268 -9.36 -15.41 -4.61
CA ARG A 268 -10.60 -15.55 -3.84
C ARG A 268 -11.77 -15.82 -4.78
N ASP A 269 -11.82 -17.04 -5.32
CA ASP A 269 -13.06 -17.63 -5.82
C ASP A 269 -13.65 -18.56 -4.74
N PRO A 270 -14.99 -18.68 -4.66
CA PRO A 270 -15.74 -19.28 -3.55
C PRO A 270 -15.36 -20.72 -3.16
#